data_AF-A0A5T2UFT4-F1
#
_entry.id   AF-A0A5T2UFT4-F1
#
_cell.length_a   1.000
_cell.length_b   1.000
_cell.length_c   1.000
_cell.angle_alpha   90.00
_cell.angle_beta   90.00
_cell.angle_gamma   90.00
#
_symmetry.space_group_name_H-M   'P 1'
#
loop_
_entity.id
_entity.type
_entity.pdbx_description
1 polymer ?
#
loop_
_entity_poly.entity_id
_entity_poly.type
_entity_poly.pdbx_seq_one_letter_code
_entity_poly.pdbx_strand_id
1 'polypeptide(L)'
;LMVQFLLLLFPKYIHVIENITIHDYYSIPGKKKDRYIDIGLVDSNGNLDIIEVKKPFDDKILRRTKYRGNSIPTSELSGGIMQAEKYLFHLSKWGTKGEDNLTKKYASELPSGMSIHISNPKAIIIVGRDQIGNGNMTENQKLDFEIIKRKYTNMMDIITYDDLLRRLNRTISALKK
;
A
#
# COMPACT_ATOMS: atom_id res chain seq x y z
N LEU A 1 -3.28 17.63 2.70
CA LEU A 1 -2.76 17.71 4.10
C LEU A 1 -2.85 16.37 4.84
N MET A 2 -3.91 15.57 4.65
CA MET A 2 -4.16 14.37 5.48
C MET A 2 -3.17 13.21 5.27
N VAL A 3 -2.50 13.13 4.11
CA VAL A 3 -1.59 12.02 3.77
C VAL A 3 -0.09 12.37 3.79
N GLN A 4 0.27 13.64 3.96
CA GLN A 4 1.69 14.07 3.90
C GLN A 4 2.55 13.50 5.03
N PHE A 5 1.94 13.10 6.15
CA PHE A 5 2.67 12.42 7.23
C PHE A 5 3.32 11.10 6.78
N LEU A 6 2.86 10.51 5.65
CA LEU A 6 3.48 9.33 5.06
C LEU A 6 4.94 9.58 4.69
N LEU A 7 5.31 10.81 4.31
CA LEU A 7 6.71 11.16 4.01
C LEU A 7 7.59 11.12 5.26
N LEU A 8 7.04 11.34 6.46
CA LEU A 8 7.76 11.15 7.72
C LEU A 8 7.98 9.66 8.04
N LEU A 9 7.02 8.82 7.66
CA LEU A 9 7.08 7.37 7.91
C LEU A 9 7.98 6.65 6.89
N PHE A 10 8.05 7.17 5.68
CA PHE A 10 8.71 6.55 4.56
C PHE A 10 9.64 7.58 3.89
N PRO A 11 10.81 7.87 4.50
CA PRO A 11 11.63 9.03 4.17
C PRO A 11 12.29 8.98 2.78
N LYS A 12 12.22 7.85 2.07
CA LYS A 12 12.69 7.78 0.68
C LYS A 12 11.75 8.49 -0.31
N TYR A 13 10.49 8.71 0.09
CA TYR A 13 9.51 9.38 -0.75
C TYR A 13 9.56 10.88 -0.53
N ILE A 14 9.32 11.63 -1.62
CA ILE A 14 9.36 13.09 -1.62
C ILE A 14 8.01 13.70 -2.00
N HIS A 15 7.11 12.90 -2.60
CA HIS A 15 5.80 13.38 -3.01
C HIS A 15 4.71 12.32 -2.82
N VAL A 16 3.51 12.79 -2.50
CA VAL A 16 2.31 11.95 -2.29
C VAL A 16 1.24 12.40 -3.27
N ILE A 17 0.68 11.45 -4.01
CA ILE A 17 -0.36 11.69 -5.00
C ILE A 17 -1.63 10.96 -4.55
N GLU A 18 -2.75 11.67 -4.43
CA GLU A 18 -4.03 11.06 -4.07
C GLU A 18 -4.80 10.63 -5.33
N ASN A 19 -5.49 9.48 -5.26
CA ASN A 19 -6.39 8.96 -6.30
C ASN A 19 -5.75 8.87 -7.71
N ILE A 20 -4.69 8.05 -7.83
CA ILE A 20 -4.03 7.82 -9.12
C ILE A 20 -4.93 6.99 -10.03
N THR A 21 -5.21 7.53 -11.21
CA THR A 21 -5.84 6.77 -12.30
C THR A 21 -4.79 5.96 -13.05
N ILE A 22 -5.00 4.65 -13.13
CA ILE A 22 -4.22 3.74 -14.00
C ILE A 22 -5.13 3.03 -14.99
N HIS A 23 -4.54 2.44 -16.03
CA HIS A 23 -5.28 1.79 -17.09
C HIS A 23 -5.15 0.27 -17.04
N ASP A 24 -6.31 -0.39 -17.08
CA ASP A 24 -6.47 -1.83 -17.20
C ASP A 24 -6.96 -2.17 -18.60
N TYR A 25 -6.13 -2.90 -19.34
CA TYR A 25 -6.42 -3.39 -20.68
C TYR A 25 -6.71 -4.91 -20.72
N TYR A 26 -6.76 -5.57 -19.56
CA TYR A 26 -6.78 -7.03 -19.45
C TYR A 26 -8.09 -7.58 -18.89
N SER A 27 -8.76 -6.86 -17.98
CA SER A 27 -9.99 -7.40 -17.37
C SER A 27 -11.17 -7.48 -18.33
N ILE A 28 -11.17 -6.66 -19.39
CA ILE A 28 -12.17 -6.71 -20.45
C ILE A 28 -11.43 -6.66 -21.78
N PRO A 29 -11.36 -7.78 -22.53
CA PRO A 29 -10.64 -7.82 -23.80
C PRO A 29 -11.06 -6.70 -24.74
N GLY A 30 -10.07 -5.99 -25.30
CA GLY A 30 -10.30 -4.88 -26.24
C GLY A 30 -10.84 -3.59 -25.62
N LYS A 31 -11.00 -3.49 -24.29
CA LYS A 31 -11.47 -2.27 -23.63
C LYS A 31 -10.47 -1.76 -22.59
N LYS A 32 -10.29 -0.44 -22.59
CA LYS A 32 -9.62 0.30 -21.51
C LYS A 32 -10.60 0.47 -20.36
N LYS A 33 -10.23 -0.01 -19.18
CA LYS A 33 -10.92 0.27 -17.92
C LYS A 33 -10.02 1.11 -17.03
N ASP A 34 -10.57 2.16 -16.45
CA ASP A 34 -9.85 2.96 -15.47
C ASP A 34 -9.90 2.28 -14.09
N ARG A 35 -8.78 2.33 -13.39
CA ARG A 35 -8.64 1.89 -11.99
C ARG A 35 -8.07 3.02 -11.17
N TYR A 36 -8.40 3.02 -9.89
CA TYR A 36 -8.12 4.13 -8.98
C TYR A 36 -7.34 3.59 -7.79
N ILE A 37 -6.10 4.01 -7.68
CA ILE A 37 -5.22 3.70 -6.56
C ILE A 37 -5.38 4.81 -5.54
N ASP A 38 -5.60 4.48 -4.27
CA ASP A 38 -5.85 5.47 -3.23
C ASP A 38 -4.71 6.50 -3.12
N ILE A 39 -3.47 6.02 -3.07
CA ILE A 39 -2.29 6.87 -2.91
C ILE A 39 -1.13 6.34 -3.77
N GLY A 40 -0.40 7.24 -4.41
CA GLY A 40 0.95 6.97 -4.92
C GLY A 40 2.00 7.73 -4.15
N LEU A 41 3.20 7.16 -4.11
CA LEU A 41 4.38 7.70 -3.46
C LEU A 41 5.49 7.79 -4.50
N VAL A 42 6.01 8.99 -4.73
CA VAL A 42 7.14 9.19 -5.65
C VAL A 42 8.42 9.31 -4.83
N ASP A 43 9.40 8.45 -5.12
CA ASP A 43 10.71 8.48 -4.45
C ASP A 43 11.64 9.57 -5.00
N SER A 44 12.76 9.80 -4.32
CA SER A 44 13.74 10.81 -4.74
C SER A 44 14.34 10.58 -6.13
N ASN A 45 14.19 9.38 -6.69
CA ASN A 45 14.62 9.00 -8.03
C ASN A 45 13.47 8.98 -9.04
N GLY A 46 12.27 9.42 -8.65
CA GLY A 46 11.08 9.44 -9.50
C GLY A 46 10.32 8.12 -9.57
N ASN A 47 10.71 7.06 -8.84
CA ASN A 47 9.97 5.79 -8.90
C ASN A 47 8.64 5.90 -8.15
N LEU A 48 7.58 5.34 -8.75
CA LEU A 48 6.26 5.26 -8.17
C LEU A 48 6.04 3.96 -7.40
N ASP A 49 5.76 4.08 -6.10
CA ASP A 49 5.14 3.03 -5.30
C ASP A 49 3.69 3.44 -4.95
N ILE A 50 2.90 2.51 -4.41
CA ILE A 50 1.47 2.73 -4.17
C ILE A 50 1.03 2.35 -2.76
N ILE A 51 -0.05 2.96 -2.27
CA ILE A 51 -0.76 2.50 -1.08
C ILE A 51 -2.22 2.21 -1.43
N GLU A 52 -2.71 1.06 -0.95
CA GLU A 52 -4.13 0.73 -0.87
C GLU A 52 -4.59 0.83 0.59
N VAL A 53 -5.68 1.55 0.83
CA VAL A 53 -6.21 1.83 2.16
C VAL A 53 -7.54 1.10 2.35
N LYS A 54 -7.59 0.21 3.33
CA LYS A 54 -8.83 -0.50 3.73
C LYS A 54 -9.37 0.06 5.04
N LYS A 55 -10.69 0.05 5.21
CA LYS A 55 -11.36 0.64 6.38
C LYS A 55 -10.84 0.02 7.70
N PRO A 56 -10.66 0.84 8.77
CA PRO A 56 -10.25 0.37 10.09
C PRO A 56 -11.45 -0.16 10.87
N PHE A 57 -11.81 -1.42 10.65
CA PHE A 57 -12.73 -2.14 11.53
C PHE A 57 -12.02 -3.32 12.19
N ASP A 58 -12.52 -3.70 13.36
CA ASP A 58 -12.04 -4.87 14.09
C ASP A 58 -12.36 -6.15 13.28
N ASP A 59 -11.54 -7.19 13.43
CA ASP A 59 -11.66 -8.48 12.71
C ASP A 59 -11.45 -8.45 11.19
N LYS A 60 -10.73 -7.47 10.67
CA LYS A 60 -10.44 -7.39 9.22
C LYS A 60 -9.16 -8.08 8.78
N ILE A 61 -8.26 -8.47 9.68
CA ILE A 61 -6.93 -9.01 9.30
C ILE A 61 -6.92 -10.53 9.29
N LEU A 62 -7.22 -11.15 10.44
CA LEU A 62 -7.27 -12.60 10.61
C LEU A 62 -8.69 -13.04 10.98
N ARG A 63 -9.07 -14.25 10.55
CA ARG A 63 -10.35 -14.83 10.95
C ARG A 63 -10.37 -15.11 12.46
N ARG A 64 -11.55 -14.98 13.07
CA ARG A 64 -11.78 -15.34 14.48
C ARG A 64 -11.58 -16.84 14.73
N THR A 65 -11.96 -17.69 13.77
CA THR A 65 -11.80 -19.14 13.86
C THR A 65 -10.46 -19.58 13.28
N LYS A 66 -9.85 -20.57 13.94
CA LYS A 66 -8.61 -21.19 13.46
C LYS A 66 -8.91 -22.23 12.39
N TYR A 67 -8.01 -22.36 11.44
CA TYR A 67 -7.98 -23.46 10.47
C TYR A 67 -6.81 -24.39 10.79
N ARG A 68 -7.12 -25.59 11.31
CA ARG A 68 -6.11 -26.57 11.74
C ARG A 68 -5.03 -25.98 12.65
N GLY A 69 -5.46 -25.17 13.63
CA GLY A 69 -4.55 -24.50 14.58
C GLY A 69 -4.00 -23.15 14.13
N ASN A 70 -4.13 -22.78 12.85
CA ASN A 70 -3.57 -21.54 12.30
C ASN A 70 -4.59 -20.42 12.18
N SER A 71 -4.14 -19.19 12.43
CA SER A 71 -4.89 -17.98 12.12
C SER A 71 -4.71 -17.66 10.64
N ILE A 72 -5.80 -17.55 9.90
CA ILE A 72 -5.75 -17.34 8.44
C ILE A 72 -6.30 -15.96 8.07
N PRO A 73 -5.86 -15.38 6.94
CA PRO A 73 -6.39 -14.12 6.43
C PRO A 73 -7.92 -14.14 6.30
N THR A 74 -8.54 -13.00 6.58
CA THR A 74 -9.93 -12.77 6.16
C THR A 74 -10.03 -12.61 4.64
N SER A 75 -11.27 -12.56 4.13
CA SER A 75 -11.52 -12.15 2.74
C SER A 75 -11.12 -10.70 2.49
N GLU A 76 -11.18 -9.83 3.50
CA GLU A 76 -10.77 -8.42 3.37
C GLU A 76 -9.27 -8.31 3.14
N LEU A 77 -8.44 -8.96 3.98
CA LEU A 77 -6.99 -8.95 3.81
C LEU A 77 -6.59 -9.60 2.49
N SER A 78 -7.16 -10.77 2.17
CA SER A 78 -6.91 -11.46 0.91
C SER A 78 -7.33 -10.61 -0.30
N GLY A 79 -8.46 -9.92 -0.21
CA GLY A 79 -8.98 -9.03 -1.26
C GLY A 79 -8.10 -7.79 -1.44
N GLY A 80 -7.62 -7.19 -0.35
CA GLY A 80 -6.66 -6.09 -0.39
C GLY A 80 -5.35 -6.48 -1.05
N ILE A 81 -4.81 -7.66 -0.72
CA ILE A 81 -3.61 -8.22 -1.36
C ILE A 81 -3.83 -8.37 -2.87
N MET A 82 -4.91 -9.05 -3.27
CA MET A 82 -5.25 -9.25 -4.68
C MET A 82 -5.42 -7.92 -5.43
N GLN A 83 -6.00 -6.91 -4.78
CA GLN A 83 -6.18 -5.59 -5.39
C GLN A 83 -4.85 -4.88 -5.60
N ALA A 84 -3.97 -4.87 -4.58
CA ALA A 84 -2.62 -4.33 -4.69
C ALA A 84 -1.82 -5.04 -5.79
N GLU A 85 -1.86 -6.38 -5.86
CA GLU A 85 -1.21 -7.16 -6.92
C GLU A 85 -1.73 -6.76 -8.32
N LYS A 86 -3.05 -6.59 -8.48
CA LYS A 86 -3.62 -6.12 -9.75
C LYS A 86 -3.12 -4.73 -10.11
N TYR A 87 -2.99 -3.81 -9.16
CA TYR A 87 -2.46 -2.48 -9.42
C TYR A 87 -1.00 -2.52 -9.85
N LEU A 88 -0.14 -3.27 -9.15
CA LEU A 88 1.25 -3.47 -9.54
C LEU A 88 1.36 -4.09 -10.94
N PHE A 89 0.53 -5.09 -11.23
CA PHE A 89 0.46 -5.71 -12.55
C PHE A 89 0.09 -4.69 -13.64
N HIS A 90 -0.99 -3.92 -13.44
CA HIS A 90 -1.46 -2.97 -14.45
C HIS A 90 -0.49 -1.80 -14.64
N LEU A 91 0.12 -1.29 -13.57
CA LEU A 91 1.21 -0.30 -13.65
C LEU A 91 2.36 -0.85 -14.50
N SER A 92 2.86 -2.04 -14.16
CA SER A 92 3.99 -2.65 -14.87
C SER A 92 3.69 -2.91 -16.35
N LYS A 93 2.43 -3.21 -16.69
CA LYS A 93 2.00 -3.40 -18.09
C LYS A 93 1.72 -2.09 -18.82
N TRP A 94 1.45 -1.01 -18.11
CA TRP A 94 1.23 0.30 -18.73
C TRP A 94 2.54 0.87 -19.30
N GLY A 95 3.66 0.58 -18.63
CA GLY A 95 5.02 0.86 -19.12
C GLY A 95 5.28 2.36 -19.35
N THR A 96 6.14 2.67 -20.32
CA THR A 96 6.56 4.05 -20.64
C THR A 96 5.39 4.98 -20.99
N LYS A 97 4.32 4.45 -21.60
CA LYS A 97 3.10 5.22 -21.86
C LYS A 97 2.44 5.70 -20.56
N GLY A 98 2.52 4.90 -19.50
CA GLY A 98 2.06 5.29 -18.16
C GLY A 98 2.97 6.31 -17.51
N GLU A 99 4.28 6.11 -17.61
CA GLU A 99 5.29 7.06 -17.13
C GLU A 99 5.10 8.45 -17.75
N ASP A 100 4.94 8.54 -19.07
CA ASP A 100 4.68 9.78 -19.79
C ASP A 100 3.39 10.46 -19.33
N ASN A 101 2.33 9.67 -19.14
CA ASN A 101 1.03 10.17 -18.74
C ASN A 101 1.07 10.75 -17.31
N LEU A 102 1.64 9.99 -16.37
CA LEU A 102 1.77 10.39 -14.97
C LEU A 102 2.71 11.59 -14.84
N THR A 103 3.86 11.58 -15.52
CA THR A 103 4.82 12.70 -15.53
C THR A 103 4.16 13.98 -16.00
N LYS A 104 3.45 13.95 -17.13
CA LYS A 104 2.73 15.13 -17.64
C LYS A 104 1.65 15.60 -16.69
N LYS A 105 0.91 14.66 -16.08
CA LYS A 105 -0.20 14.97 -15.18
C LYS A 105 0.28 15.65 -13.89
N TYR A 106 1.40 15.21 -13.33
CA TYR A 106 1.89 15.68 -12.03
C TYR A 106 3.13 16.59 -12.13
N ALA A 107 3.48 17.07 -13.33
CA ALA A 107 4.68 17.88 -13.57
C ALA A 107 4.80 19.11 -12.66
N SER A 108 3.68 19.78 -12.35
CA SER A 108 3.66 20.96 -11.46
C SER A 108 3.90 20.65 -9.98
N GLU A 109 3.83 19.37 -9.61
CA GLU A 109 4.00 18.90 -8.24
C GLU A 109 5.39 18.28 -8.00
N LEU A 110 6.16 18.05 -9.06
CA LEU A 110 7.47 17.40 -9.03
C LEU A 110 8.61 18.42 -9.11
N PRO A 111 9.81 18.08 -8.58
CA PRO A 111 11.03 18.84 -8.84
C PRO A 111 11.26 19.07 -10.34
N SER A 112 11.83 20.22 -10.69
CA SER A 112 12.13 20.55 -12.09
C SER A 112 13.02 19.49 -12.74
N GLY A 113 12.60 19.01 -13.91
CA GLY A 113 13.32 17.97 -14.66
C GLY A 113 13.08 16.53 -14.19
N MET A 114 12.27 16.30 -13.16
CA MET A 114 11.95 14.96 -12.69
C MET A 114 10.83 14.31 -13.52
N SER A 115 10.97 13.00 -13.75
CA SER A 115 9.97 12.12 -14.36
C SER A 115 9.49 11.04 -13.40
N ILE A 116 8.28 10.55 -13.60
CA ILE A 116 7.74 9.40 -12.87
C ILE A 116 8.12 8.10 -13.61
N HIS A 117 8.65 7.13 -12.88
CA HIS A 117 9.05 5.82 -13.38
C HIS A 117 8.22 4.70 -12.76
N ILE A 118 7.90 3.68 -13.56
CA ILE A 118 7.19 2.46 -13.13
C ILE A 118 8.19 1.30 -13.13
N SER A 119 9.28 1.46 -12.37
CA SER A 119 10.38 0.51 -12.27
C SER A 119 10.15 -0.49 -11.13
N ASN A 120 9.44 -1.59 -11.43
CA ASN A 120 9.11 -2.63 -10.44
C ASN A 120 8.45 -2.05 -9.16
N PRO A 121 7.27 -1.41 -9.32
CA PRO A 121 6.61 -0.71 -8.23
C PRO A 121 6.29 -1.65 -7.07
N LYS A 122 6.31 -1.12 -5.85
CA LYS A 122 5.88 -1.82 -4.63
C LYS A 122 4.57 -1.25 -4.12
N ALA A 123 3.85 -2.07 -3.37
CA ALA A 123 2.63 -1.65 -2.70
C ALA A 123 2.80 -1.59 -1.18
N ILE A 124 1.99 -0.76 -0.54
CA ILE A 124 1.74 -0.79 0.89
C ILE A 124 0.25 -0.99 1.07
N ILE A 125 -0.14 -1.91 1.92
CA ILE A 125 -1.54 -2.09 2.32
C ILE A 125 -1.67 -1.56 3.73
N ILE A 126 -2.53 -0.56 3.92
CA ILE A 126 -2.93 -0.10 5.26
C ILE A 126 -4.30 -0.72 5.55
N VAL A 127 -4.33 -1.69 6.46
CA VAL A 127 -5.52 -2.52 6.69
C VAL A 127 -5.74 -2.85 8.16
N GLY A 128 -6.96 -2.61 8.63
CA GLY A 128 -7.47 -3.11 9.90
C GLY A 128 -6.65 -2.67 11.13
N ARG A 129 -7.09 -3.19 12.27
CA ARG A 129 -6.41 -3.00 13.55
C ARG A 129 -5.67 -4.27 13.93
N ASP A 130 -4.64 -4.16 14.78
CA ASP A 130 -3.99 -5.35 15.36
C ASP A 130 -4.81 -5.97 16.52
N GLN A 131 -6.12 -6.03 16.31
CA GLN A 131 -7.16 -6.47 17.22
C GLN A 131 -8.04 -7.53 16.54
N ILE A 132 -8.44 -8.53 17.31
CA ILE A 132 -9.36 -9.60 16.90
C ILE A 132 -10.42 -9.74 17.99
N GLY A 133 -11.68 -9.57 17.60
CA GLY A 133 -12.77 -9.26 18.51
C GLY A 133 -12.54 -7.94 19.24
N ASN A 134 -13.01 -7.85 20.49
CA ASN A 134 -12.80 -6.67 21.35
C ASN A 134 -11.46 -6.70 22.10
N GLY A 135 -10.43 -7.35 21.53
CA GLY A 135 -9.15 -7.60 22.20
C GLY A 135 -7.95 -7.60 21.27
N ASN A 136 -6.75 -7.45 21.86
CA ASN A 136 -5.50 -7.49 21.12
C ASN A 136 -5.22 -8.88 20.56
N MET A 137 -4.48 -8.95 19.45
CA MET A 137 -3.97 -10.23 18.94
C MET A 137 -3.14 -10.96 20.02
N THR A 138 -3.39 -12.26 20.16
CA THR A 138 -2.52 -13.19 20.90
C THR A 138 -1.16 -13.34 20.22
N GLU A 139 -0.15 -13.82 20.93
CA GLU A 139 1.20 -14.03 20.36
C GLU A 139 1.18 -14.98 19.15
N ASN A 140 0.36 -16.04 19.18
CA ASN A 140 0.21 -16.93 18.03
C ASN A 140 -0.41 -16.22 16.81
N GLN A 141 -1.41 -15.34 17.02
CA GLN A 141 -2.00 -14.55 15.94
C GLN A 141 -1.00 -13.54 15.38
N LYS A 142 -0.17 -12.92 16.22
CA LYS A 142 0.91 -12.02 15.77
C LYS A 142 1.93 -12.76 14.94
N LEU A 143 2.34 -13.96 15.36
CA LEU A 143 3.27 -14.82 14.60
C LEU A 143 2.68 -15.20 13.24
N ASP A 144 1.44 -15.70 13.21
CA ASP A 144 0.75 -16.05 11.96
C ASP A 144 0.65 -14.83 11.03
N PHE A 145 0.31 -13.66 11.57
CA PHE A 145 0.23 -12.43 10.79
C PHE A 145 1.61 -12.01 10.25
N GLU A 146 2.67 -12.09 11.04
CA GLU A 146 4.03 -11.79 10.60
C GLU A 146 4.49 -12.75 9.49
N ILE A 147 4.16 -14.04 9.57
CA ILE A 147 4.42 -15.02 8.50
C ILE A 147 3.71 -14.60 7.20
N ILE A 148 2.44 -14.19 7.29
CA ILE A 148 1.68 -13.67 6.14
C ILE A 148 2.36 -12.43 5.56
N LYS A 149 2.75 -11.46 6.39
CA LYS A 149 3.47 -10.26 5.94
C LYS A 149 4.75 -10.62 5.18
N ARG A 150 5.57 -11.49 5.77
CA ARG A 150 6.86 -11.92 5.20
C ARG A 150 6.74 -12.64 3.86
N LYS A 151 5.62 -13.30 3.59
CA LYS A 151 5.35 -13.90 2.28
C LYS A 151 5.35 -12.86 1.15
N TYR A 152 4.95 -11.62 1.44
CA TYR A 152 4.72 -10.58 0.44
C TYR A 152 5.79 -9.48 0.39
N THR A 153 6.77 -9.47 1.29
CA THR A 153 7.74 -8.36 1.48
C THR A 153 8.52 -7.94 0.24
N ASN A 154 8.74 -8.85 -0.71
CA ASN A 154 9.40 -8.52 -1.98
C ASN A 154 8.56 -7.54 -2.82
N MET A 155 7.23 -7.65 -2.76
CA MET A 155 6.28 -6.89 -3.60
C MET A 155 5.51 -5.83 -2.80
N MET A 156 5.20 -6.09 -1.52
CA MET A 156 4.41 -5.17 -0.70
C MET A 156 4.68 -5.27 0.81
N ASP A 157 4.44 -4.18 1.53
CA ASP A 157 4.31 -4.17 3.00
C ASP A 157 2.82 -4.19 3.39
N ILE A 158 2.49 -4.88 4.48
CA ILE A 158 1.13 -4.94 5.03
C ILE A 158 1.21 -4.39 6.45
N ILE A 159 0.52 -3.28 6.68
CA ILE A 159 0.61 -2.46 7.88
C ILE A 159 -0.79 -2.27 8.46
N THR A 160 -0.92 -2.36 9.79
CA THR A 160 -2.17 -2.02 10.49
C THR A 160 -2.19 -0.54 10.84
N TYR A 161 -3.37 0.04 11.09
CA TYR A 161 -3.44 1.42 11.55
C TYR A 161 -2.70 1.63 12.87
N ASP A 162 -2.79 0.66 13.79
CA ASP A 162 -2.07 0.72 15.07
C ASP A 162 -0.54 0.64 14.87
N ASP A 163 -0.05 -0.15 13.90
CA ASP A 163 1.37 -0.18 13.55
C ASP A 163 1.83 1.14 12.94
N LEU A 164 1.02 1.72 12.04
CA LEU A 164 1.29 3.02 11.43
C LEU A 164 1.43 4.12 12.49
N LEU A 165 0.50 4.19 13.44
CA LEU A 165 0.53 5.15 14.54
C LEU A 165 1.73 4.94 15.47
N ARG A 166 2.05 3.68 15.81
CA ARG A 166 3.26 3.38 16.60
C ARG A 166 4.53 3.80 15.89
N ARG A 167 4.66 3.54 14.59
CA ARG A 167 5.80 4.00 13.78
C ARG A 167 5.89 5.53 13.80
N LEU A 168 4.77 6.23 13.61
CA LEU A 168 4.73 7.69 13.60
C LEU A 168 5.17 8.28 14.94
N ASN A 169 4.62 7.79 16.04
CA ASN A 169 4.98 8.24 17.38
C ASN A 169 6.46 8.02 17.69
N ARG A 170 7.02 6.88 17.27
CA ARG A 170 8.45 6.58 17.43
C ARG A 170 9.32 7.51 16.58
N THR A 171 8.96 7.75 15.32
CA THR A 171 9.66 8.68 14.43
C THR A 171 9.66 10.09 15.00
N ILE A 172 8.49 10.61 15.42
CA ILE A 172 8.38 11.94 16.05
C ILE A 172 9.24 12.01 17.31
N SER A 173 9.20 10.97 18.15
CA SER A 173 10.00 10.92 19.38
C SER A 173 11.51 10.93 19.10
N ALA A 174 11.95 10.29 18.02
CA ALA A 174 13.34 10.29 17.60
C ALA A 174 13.80 11.65 17.06
N LEU A 175 12.94 12.37 16.33
CA LEU A 175 13.24 13.70 15.78
C LEU A 175 13.18 14.84 16.80
N LYS A 176 12.57 14.61 17.97
CA LYS A 176 12.53 15.58 19.09
C LYS A 176 13.75 15.53 20.00
N LYS A 177 14.63 14.53 19.82
CA LYS A 177 15.91 14.44 20.54
C LYS A 177 16.93 15.34 19.86
#